data_AF-A0A170WGW1-F1
#
_entry.id   AF-A0A170WGW1-F1
#
_cell.length_a   1.000
_cell.length_b   1.000
_cell.length_c   1.000
_cell.angle_alpha   90.00
_cell.angle_beta   90.00
_cell.angle_gamma   90.00
#
_symmetry.space_group_name_H-M   'P 1'
#
loop_
_entity.id
_entity.type
_entity.pdbx_description
1 polymer ?
#
loop_
_entity_poly.entity_id
_entity_poly.type
_entity_poly.pdbx_seq_one_letter_code
_entity_poly.pdbx_strand_id
1 'polypeptide(L)'
;LQDHVGLGGLTFIVDEPVTFKKSRYQTLPVAIDYIFYERGPMTSLGGVEGVAFVNTKYNTDPTGEWPDVQFHFAPSSVNSDGGEQIRRILNLRDGVYNSMYKPLVPAETWTILPLLLRPASSGRVRLRNADPLSAPVIEPNYFTHKQDVLTL
;
A
#
# COMPACT_ATOMS: atom_id res chain seq x y z
N LEU A 1 -13.44 -15.91 -2.40
CA LEU A 1 -12.73 -14.67 -2.06
C LEU A 1 -11.62 -14.49 -3.08
N GLN A 2 -11.67 -13.46 -3.90
CA GLN A 2 -10.55 -13.04 -4.74
C GLN A 2 -10.17 -11.65 -4.27
N ASP A 3 -8.96 -11.52 -3.76
CA ASP A 3 -8.48 -10.29 -3.14
C ASP A 3 -7.20 -9.85 -3.82
N HIS A 4 -6.99 -8.53 -3.87
CA HIS A 4 -5.94 -7.88 -4.63
C HIS A 4 -4.69 -7.74 -3.77
N VAL A 5 -3.74 -8.65 -3.96
CA VAL A 5 -2.48 -8.60 -3.19
C VAL A 5 -1.61 -7.48 -3.72
N GLY A 6 -1.18 -6.59 -2.82
CA GLY A 6 -0.18 -5.56 -3.09
C GLY A 6 1.22 -6.00 -2.67
N LEU A 7 2.20 -5.80 -3.55
CA LEU A 7 3.62 -6.04 -3.23
C LEU A 7 4.24 -4.80 -2.59
N GLY A 8 4.44 -4.83 -1.28
CA GLY A 8 5.21 -3.79 -0.57
C GLY A 8 6.72 -3.88 -0.80
N GLY A 9 7.45 -2.83 -0.42
CA GLY A 9 8.92 -2.84 -0.40
C GLY A 9 9.61 -2.02 -1.48
N LEU A 10 8.89 -1.55 -2.50
CA LEU A 10 9.45 -0.63 -3.49
C LEU A 10 9.51 0.78 -2.89
N THR A 11 10.66 1.13 -2.32
CA THR A 11 10.93 2.43 -1.71
C THR A 11 12.09 3.10 -2.42
N PHE A 12 11.87 4.35 -2.83
CA PHE A 12 12.84 5.14 -3.58
C PHE A 12 13.21 6.37 -2.78
N ILE A 13 14.51 6.64 -2.70
CA ILE A 13 15.06 7.83 -2.04
C ILE A 13 15.06 8.98 -3.05
N VAL A 14 14.76 10.18 -2.56
CA VAL A 14 14.93 11.44 -3.30
C VAL A 14 15.73 12.42 -2.46
N ASP A 15 16.36 13.41 -3.09
CA ASP A 15 17.18 14.39 -2.38
C ASP A 15 16.34 15.60 -1.96
N GLU A 16 15.31 15.93 -2.73
CA GLU A 16 14.45 17.08 -2.46
C GLU A 16 13.46 16.82 -1.31
N PRO A 17 13.23 17.82 -0.42
CA PRO A 17 12.35 17.69 0.74
C PRO A 17 10.86 17.81 0.38
N VAL A 18 10.42 17.09 -0.64
CA VAL A 18 9.07 17.19 -1.24
C VAL A 18 8.13 16.06 -0.83
N THR A 19 8.63 15.04 -0.11
CA THR A 19 7.82 13.88 0.28
C THR A 19 6.95 14.16 1.51
N PHE A 20 5.99 13.30 1.81
CA PHE A 20 5.18 13.41 3.01
C PHE A 20 5.95 12.83 4.18
N LYS A 21 6.27 13.71 5.13
CA LYS A 21 6.82 13.36 6.43
C LYS A 21 5.90 13.88 7.52
N LYS A 22 5.68 13.05 8.53
CA LYS A 22 4.87 13.41 9.70
C LYS A 22 5.26 14.77 10.28
N SER A 23 6.56 15.03 10.42
CA SER A 23 7.08 16.28 11.00
C SER A 23 6.75 17.56 10.22
N ARG A 24 6.50 17.47 8.91
CA ARG A 24 6.12 18.63 8.07
C ARG A 24 4.61 18.80 7.95
N TYR A 25 3.85 17.70 8.02
CA TYR A 25 2.43 17.67 7.69
C TYR A 25 1.52 17.66 8.92
N GLN A 26 1.98 17.16 10.07
CA GLN A 26 1.19 17.08 11.31
C GLN A 26 1.61 18.17 12.29
N THR A 27 1.38 19.43 11.93
CA THR A 27 1.68 20.60 12.77
C THR A 27 0.44 21.48 12.97
N LEU A 28 0.40 22.24 14.06
CA LEU A 28 -0.74 23.12 14.36
C LEU A 28 -0.97 24.20 13.27
N PRO A 29 0.06 24.86 12.71
CA PRO A 29 -0.14 25.81 11.60
C PRO A 29 -0.80 25.16 10.38
N VAL A 30 -0.34 23.95 10.00
CA VAL A 30 -0.94 23.20 8.88
C VAL A 30 -2.41 22.87 9.17
N ALA A 31 -2.73 22.48 10.40
CA ALA A 31 -4.11 22.19 10.79
C ALA A 31 -5.01 23.44 10.72
N ILE A 32 -4.50 24.60 11.18
CA ILE A 32 -5.22 25.88 11.08
C ILE A 32 -5.45 26.26 9.61
N ASP A 33 -4.43 26.13 8.76
CA ASP A 33 -4.54 26.43 7.33
C ASP A 33 -5.60 25.56 6.65
N TYR A 34 -5.68 24.28 7.01
CA TYR A 34 -6.70 23.38 6.49
C TYR A 34 -8.10 23.71 7.00
N ILE A 35 -8.27 23.88 8.31
CA ILE A 35 -9.59 24.06 8.94
C ILE A 35 -10.25 25.38 8.53
N PHE A 36 -9.48 26.48 8.50
CA PHE A 36 -10.06 27.81 8.29
C PHE A 36 -9.95 28.32 6.86
N TYR A 37 -8.99 27.81 6.08
CA TYR A 37 -8.71 28.30 4.73
C TYR A 37 -8.75 27.21 3.66
N GLU A 38 -9.09 25.96 4.03
CA GLU A 38 -9.24 24.82 3.12
C GLU A 38 -8.02 24.63 2.20
N ARG A 39 -6.83 24.93 2.73
CA ARG A 39 -5.58 24.92 1.97
C ARG A 39 -4.45 24.23 2.72
N GLY A 40 -3.35 24.03 2.00
CA GLY A 40 -2.13 23.47 2.56
C GLY A 40 -2.11 21.93 2.53
N PRO A 41 -1.06 21.33 3.10
CA PRO A 41 -0.73 19.94 2.84
C PRO A 41 -1.75 18.90 3.32
N MET A 42 -2.67 19.25 4.21
CA MET A 42 -3.75 18.35 4.66
C MET A 42 -4.92 18.24 3.67
N THR A 43 -4.93 19.00 2.58
CA THR A 43 -5.89 18.79 1.48
C THR A 43 -5.54 17.59 0.60
N SER A 44 -4.32 17.08 0.71
CA SER A 44 -3.88 15.89 -0.01
C SER A 44 -4.52 14.63 0.57
N LEU A 45 -4.57 13.57 -0.25
CA LEU A 45 -5.11 12.27 0.13
C LEU A 45 -4.24 11.56 1.19
N GLY A 46 -3.00 12.01 1.40
CA GLY A 46 -2.10 11.55 2.47
C GLY A 46 -1.52 10.14 2.28
N GLY A 47 -2.04 9.39 1.31
CA GLY A 47 -1.62 8.03 0.98
C GLY A 47 -1.39 7.90 -0.52
N VAL A 48 -2.41 7.47 -1.25
CA VAL A 48 -2.33 7.25 -2.71
C VAL A 48 -2.64 8.55 -3.43
N GLU A 49 -1.65 9.13 -4.10
CA GLU A 49 -1.78 10.37 -4.87
C GLU A 49 -1.92 10.14 -6.38
N GLY A 50 -1.62 8.92 -6.83
CA GLY A 50 -1.72 8.57 -8.24
C GLY A 50 -1.91 7.07 -8.43
N VAL A 51 -2.62 6.71 -9.49
CA VAL A 51 -2.78 5.32 -9.90
C VAL A 51 -2.44 5.16 -11.37
N ALA A 52 -1.87 4.01 -11.72
CA ALA A 52 -1.66 3.62 -13.11
C ALA A 52 -2.13 2.18 -13.31
N PHE A 53 -2.74 1.92 -14.46
CA PHE A 53 -3.18 0.59 -14.87
C PHE A 53 -2.31 0.10 -16.01
N VAL A 54 -1.76 -1.10 -15.87
CA VAL A 54 -0.76 -1.64 -16.80
C VAL A 54 -1.09 -3.07 -17.17
N ASN A 55 -0.89 -3.39 -18.45
CA ASN A 55 -0.86 -4.76 -18.95
C ASN A 55 0.58 -5.29 -18.85
N THR A 56 0.79 -6.31 -18.04
CA THR A 56 2.07 -7.03 -18.03
C THR A 56 2.18 -7.95 -19.24
N LYS A 57 3.39 -8.46 -19.51
CA LYS A 57 3.61 -9.50 -20.51
C LYS A 57 2.90 -10.83 -20.21
N TYR A 58 2.35 -10.98 -19.01
CA TYR A 58 1.62 -12.17 -18.59
C TYR A 58 0.10 -11.99 -18.64
N ASN A 59 -0.38 -10.83 -19.08
CA ASN A 59 -1.80 -10.60 -19.24
C ASN A 59 -2.38 -11.56 -20.29
N THR A 60 -3.45 -12.27 -19.94
CA THR A 60 -4.14 -13.23 -20.81
C THR A 60 -5.40 -12.68 -21.46
N ASP A 61 -5.76 -11.43 -21.18
CA ASP A 61 -6.91 -10.77 -21.77
C ASP A 61 -6.68 -10.53 -23.28
N PRO A 62 -7.51 -11.10 -24.17
CA PRO A 62 -7.29 -11.02 -25.61
C PRO A 62 -7.58 -9.64 -26.21
N THR A 63 -8.36 -8.80 -25.52
CA THR A 63 -8.66 -7.44 -26.00
C THR A 63 -7.57 -6.45 -25.61
N GLY A 64 -6.82 -6.74 -24.54
CA GLY A 64 -5.83 -5.85 -23.96
C GLY A 64 -6.46 -4.64 -23.25
N GLU A 65 -7.77 -4.65 -23.06
CA GLU A 65 -8.51 -3.55 -22.41
C GLU A 65 -8.53 -3.71 -20.89
N TRP A 66 -8.22 -4.92 -20.40
CA TRP A 66 -8.30 -5.23 -18.98
C TRP A 66 -6.92 -5.37 -18.33
N PRO A 67 -6.47 -4.35 -17.57
CA PRO A 67 -5.18 -4.40 -16.86
C PRO A 67 -5.12 -5.52 -15.83
N ASP A 68 -3.96 -6.14 -15.71
CA ASP A 68 -3.64 -7.18 -14.72
C ASP A 68 -2.84 -6.64 -13.52
N VAL A 69 -2.27 -5.43 -13.63
CA VAL A 69 -1.59 -4.71 -12.54
C VAL A 69 -2.09 -3.28 -12.38
N GLN A 70 -2.29 -2.85 -11.14
CA GLN A 70 -2.48 -1.44 -10.76
C GLN A 70 -1.34 -0.97 -9.87
N PHE A 71 -0.67 0.11 -10.25
CA PHE A 71 0.28 0.78 -9.37
C PHE A 71 -0.44 1.84 -8.55
N HIS A 72 -0.18 1.86 -7.25
CA HIS A 72 -0.55 2.97 -6.36
C HIS A 72 0.72 3.74 -5.99
N PHE A 73 0.82 4.96 -6.45
CA PHE A 73 1.89 5.88 -6.08
C PHE A 73 1.52 6.61 -4.79
N ALA A 74 2.47 6.65 -3.86
CA ALA A 74 2.38 7.45 -2.66
C ALA A 74 3.67 8.26 -2.47
N PRO A 75 3.59 9.58 -2.21
CA PRO A 75 4.75 10.42 -1.95
C PRO A 75 5.28 10.22 -0.52
N SER A 76 5.17 9.02 0.03
CA SER A 76 5.68 8.60 1.32
C SER A 76 6.11 7.14 1.26
N SER A 77 6.67 6.62 2.34
CA SER A 77 6.97 5.19 2.49
C SER A 77 6.78 4.78 3.94
N VAL A 78 6.96 3.49 4.24
CA VAL A 78 6.77 2.92 5.59
C VAL A 78 7.62 3.62 6.66
N ASN A 79 8.77 4.19 6.29
CA ASN A 79 9.67 4.95 7.17
C ASN A 79 9.24 6.40 7.43
N SER A 80 8.30 6.95 6.64
CA SER A 80 7.96 8.39 6.63
C SER A 80 7.31 8.90 7.91
N ASP A 81 6.74 8.01 8.73
CA ASP A 81 6.16 8.32 10.03
C ASP A 81 7.08 7.96 11.21
N GLY A 82 8.32 7.58 10.94
CA GLY A 82 9.29 7.14 11.96
C GLY A 82 9.00 5.75 12.53
N GLY A 83 8.06 4.99 11.97
CA GLY A 83 7.69 3.65 12.44
C GLY A 83 6.61 3.64 13.52
N GLU A 84 5.83 4.71 13.63
CA GLU A 84 4.83 4.88 14.68
C GLU A 84 3.53 4.12 14.37
N GLN A 85 2.97 4.32 13.18
CA GLN A 85 1.64 3.87 12.78
C GLN A 85 1.69 2.93 11.57
N ILE A 86 2.36 3.30 10.48
CA ILE A 86 2.30 2.60 9.19
C ILE A 86 2.76 1.15 9.35
N ARG A 87 3.88 0.91 10.05
CA ARG A 87 4.39 -0.46 10.29
C ARG A 87 3.41 -1.33 11.07
N ARG A 88 2.60 -0.73 11.96
CA ARG A 88 1.62 -1.44 12.79
C ARG A 88 0.36 -1.77 11.98
N ILE A 89 -0.10 -0.81 11.18
CA ILE A 89 -1.25 -0.99 10.26
C ILE A 89 -0.95 -2.12 9.26
N LEU A 90 0.26 -2.13 8.70
CA LEU A 90 0.72 -3.18 7.78
C LEU A 90 1.15 -4.47 8.49
N ASN A 91 1.10 -4.52 9.83
CA ASN A 91 1.52 -5.64 10.66
C ASN A 91 2.90 -6.21 10.28
N LEU A 92 3.87 -5.31 10.04
CA LEU A 92 5.22 -5.70 9.63
C LEU A 92 5.98 -6.32 10.80
N ARG A 93 6.69 -7.41 10.52
CA ARG A 93 7.63 -8.00 11.47
C ARG A 93 8.74 -6.99 11.79
N ASP A 94 9.15 -6.92 13.06
CA ASP A 94 10.20 -5.99 13.49
C ASP A 94 11.51 -6.15 12.72
N GLY A 95 11.90 -7.39 12.39
CA GLY A 95 13.10 -7.66 11.59
C GLY A 95 13.03 -7.05 10.19
N VAL A 96 11.86 -7.07 9.55
CA VAL A 96 11.65 -6.44 8.22
C VAL A 96 11.71 -4.92 8.35
N TYR A 97 11.04 -4.35 9.35
CA TYR A 97 11.07 -2.91 9.58
C TYR A 97 12.48 -2.39 9.86
N ASN A 98 13.19 -3.04 10.78
CA ASN A 98 14.50 -2.61 11.24
C ASN A 98 15.59 -2.74 10.16
N SER A 99 15.46 -3.71 9.25
CA SER A 99 16.42 -3.90 8.15
C SER A 99 16.14 -3.01 6.95
N MET A 100 14.87 -2.91 6.52
CA MET A 100 14.52 -2.25 5.26
C MET A 100 14.17 -0.77 5.43
N TYR A 101 13.40 -0.41 6.46
CA TYR A 101 12.76 0.90 6.54
C TYR A 101 13.36 1.81 7.61
N LYS A 102 13.74 1.28 8.77
CA LYS A 102 14.33 2.08 9.85
C LYS A 102 15.57 2.89 9.43
N PRO A 103 16.50 2.36 8.59
CA PRO A 103 17.63 3.15 8.11
C PRO A 103 17.23 4.34 7.22
N LEU A 104 16.03 4.30 6.63
CA LEU A 104 15.51 5.32 5.71
C LEU A 104 14.72 6.43 6.41
N VAL A 105 14.49 6.36 7.72
CA VAL A 105 13.78 7.40 8.49
C VAL A 105 14.29 8.83 8.23
N PRO A 106 15.62 9.11 8.16
CA PRO A 106 16.07 10.48 7.87
C PRO A 106 15.89 10.88 6.41
N ALA A 107 15.82 9.91 5.47
CA ALA A 107 15.75 10.16 4.03
C ALA A 107 14.36 10.62 3.59
N GLU A 108 14.30 11.31 2.45
CA GLU A 108 13.06 11.58 1.74
C GLU A 108 12.74 10.40 0.85
N THR A 109 11.52 9.87 0.93
CA THR A 109 11.17 8.63 0.23
C THR A 109 9.76 8.62 -0.30
N TRP A 110 9.58 8.01 -1.48
CA TRP A 110 8.27 7.69 -2.05
C TRP A 110 8.19 6.19 -2.36
N THR A 111 6.96 5.67 -2.49
CA THR A 111 6.71 4.26 -2.78
C THR A 111 5.73 4.11 -3.94
N ILE A 112 5.85 2.98 -4.62
CA ILE A 112 4.85 2.51 -5.57
C ILE A 112 4.46 1.09 -5.20
N LEU A 113 3.17 0.84 -5.02
CA LEU A 113 2.63 -0.45 -4.66
C LEU A 113 1.99 -1.09 -5.89
N PRO A 114 2.59 -2.13 -6.49
CA PRO A 114 1.95 -2.93 -7.53
C PRO A 114 0.90 -3.83 -6.88
N LEU A 115 -0.34 -3.79 -7.39
CA LEU A 115 -1.44 -4.66 -6.97
C LEU A 115 -1.83 -5.57 -8.12
N LEU A 116 -2.03 -6.85 -7.80
CA LEU A 116 -2.53 -7.84 -8.74
C LEU A 116 -4.04 -7.71 -8.92
N LEU A 117 -4.50 -7.29 -10.11
CA LEU A 117 -5.92 -7.02 -10.41
C LEU A 117 -6.71 -8.24 -10.86
N ARG A 118 -6.01 -9.28 -11.33
CA ARG A 118 -6.62 -10.47 -11.91
C ARG A 118 -5.98 -11.74 -11.35
N PRO A 119 -6.07 -11.96 -10.01
CA PRO A 119 -5.46 -13.13 -9.40
C PRO A 119 -6.14 -14.42 -9.91
N ALA A 120 -5.33 -15.39 -10.31
CA ALA A 120 -5.79 -16.76 -10.55
C ALA A 120 -6.09 -17.48 -9.24
N SER A 121 -5.38 -17.15 -8.16
CA SER A 121 -5.64 -17.67 -6.82
C SER A 121 -7.01 -17.27 -6.29
N SER A 122 -7.64 -18.19 -5.57
CA SER A 122 -8.92 -17.95 -4.91
C SER A 122 -8.93 -18.51 -3.48
N GLY A 123 -9.42 -17.69 -2.57
CA GLY A 123 -9.60 -17.99 -1.16
C GLY A 123 -11.03 -18.36 -0.81
N ARG A 124 -11.21 -18.75 0.45
CA ARG A 124 -12.50 -19.17 1.03
C ARG A 124 -12.79 -18.41 2.32
N VAL A 125 -14.06 -18.14 2.55
CA VAL A 125 -14.59 -17.63 3.82
C VAL A 125 -15.59 -18.67 4.32
N ARG A 126 -15.44 -19.13 5.56
CA ARG A 126 -16.36 -20.10 6.17
C ARG A 126 -16.78 -19.63 7.55
N LEU A 127 -17.99 -20.00 7.96
CA LEU A 127 -18.40 -19.85 9.35
C LEU A 127 -17.45 -20.66 10.23
N ARG A 128 -17.03 -20.06 11.35
CA ARG A 128 -16.20 -20.76 12.34
C ARG A 128 -17.02 -21.80 13.10
N ASN A 129 -18.26 -21.44 13.42
CA ASN A 129 -19.23 -22.22 14.19
C ASN A 129 -20.64 -21.65 13.92
N ALA A 130 -21.64 -22.12 14.66
CA ALA A 130 -23.03 -21.66 14.53
C ALA A 130 -23.32 -20.30 15.20
N ASP A 131 -22.39 -19.73 15.98
CA ASP A 131 -22.57 -18.45 16.64
C ASP A 131 -22.33 -17.29 15.65
N PRO A 132 -23.35 -16.45 15.37
CA PRO A 132 -23.22 -15.36 14.41
C PRO A 132 -22.27 -14.24 14.86
N LEU A 133 -21.90 -14.19 16.15
CA LEU A 133 -20.94 -13.20 16.68
C LEU A 133 -19.49 -13.67 16.57
N SER A 134 -19.26 -14.96 16.31
CA SER A 134 -17.93 -15.51 16.11
C SER A 134 -17.33 -15.06 14.77
N ALA A 135 -16.12 -14.50 14.81
CA ALA A 135 -15.42 -14.08 13.59
C ALA A 135 -15.23 -15.25 12.62
N PRO A 136 -15.49 -15.05 11.30
CA PRO A 136 -15.37 -16.12 10.31
C PRO A 136 -13.93 -16.59 10.16
N VAL A 137 -13.75 -17.76 9.55
CA VAL A 137 -12.45 -18.24 9.10
C VAL A 137 -12.22 -17.73 7.68
N ILE A 138 -11.16 -16.93 7.49
CA ILE A 138 -10.78 -16.37 6.20
C ILE A 138 -9.46 -17.01 5.78
N GLU A 139 -9.47 -17.70 4.64
CA GLU A 139 -8.30 -18.33 4.04
C GLU A 139 -8.09 -17.73 2.64
N PRO A 140 -7.22 -16.72 2.48
CA PRO A 140 -7.08 -16.02 1.21
C PRO A 140 -6.46 -16.85 0.09
N ASN A 141 -5.59 -17.82 0.44
CA ASN A 141 -4.87 -18.68 -0.50
C ASN A 141 -4.07 -17.88 -1.57
N TYR A 142 -3.47 -16.76 -1.16
CA TYR A 142 -2.61 -15.97 -2.04
C TYR A 142 -1.49 -16.82 -2.65
N PHE A 143 -1.17 -16.56 -3.91
CA PHE A 143 -0.05 -17.20 -4.62
C PHE A 143 -0.12 -18.73 -4.72
N THR A 144 -1.32 -19.32 -4.59
CA THR A 144 -1.53 -20.75 -4.86
C THR A 144 -1.33 -21.09 -6.33
N HIS A 145 -1.49 -20.11 -7.22
CA HIS A 145 -1.13 -20.22 -8.63
C HIS A 145 0.16 -19.46 -8.89
N LYS A 146 1.13 -20.14 -9.53
CA LYS A 146 2.44 -19.55 -9.87
C LYS A 146 2.31 -18.27 -10.71
N GLN A 147 1.25 -18.17 -11.52
CA GLN A 147 1.01 -17.01 -12.38
C GLN A 147 0.91 -15.69 -11.58
N ASP A 148 0.30 -15.72 -10.40
CA ASP A 148 0.14 -14.53 -9.56
C ASP A 148 1.48 -13.96 -9.09
N VAL A 149 2.46 -14.84 -8.86
CA VAL A 149 3.84 -14.46 -8.50
C VAL A 149 4.63 -14.00 -9.72
N LEU A 150 4.31 -14.49 -10.92
CA LEU A 150 5.00 -14.06 -12.13
C LEU A 150 4.56 -12.66 -12.57
N THR A 151 3.28 -12.33 -12.36
CA THR A 151 2.71 -11.02 -12.72
C THR A 151 3.17 -9.89 -11.79
N LEU A 152 3.38 -10.17 -10.50
CA LEU A 152 3.86 -9.21 -9.49
C LEU A 152 5.39 -9.15 -9.43
#